data_AF-A0A8S3IF06-F1
#
_entry.id   AF-A0A8S3IF06-F1
#
_cell.length_a   1.000
_cell.length_b   1.000
_cell.length_c   1.000
_cell.angle_alpha   90.00
_cell.angle_beta   90.00
_cell.angle_gamma   90.00
#
_symmetry.space_group_name_H-M   'P 1'
#
loop_
_entity.id
_entity.type
_entity.pdbx_description
1 polymer ?
#
loop_
_entity_poly.entity_id
_entity_poly.type
_entity_poly.pdbx_seq_one_letter_code
_entity_poly.pdbx_strand_id
1 'polypeptide(L)'
;NIPLGMTIAAAKNQSPLHRDSNDYWSALKHVPILCVHAQYDSPTFHEQNRQYGSCLEKNGFNNVQTIQFDNFDHFDIIEQLEIRDQPLTTMILKLIDECT
;
A
#
# COMPACT_ATOMS: atom_id res chain seq x y z
N ASN A 1 2.14 -4.10 29.75
CA ASN A 1 2.14 -3.82 28.31
C ASN A 1 0.72 -3.98 27.80
N ILE A 2 0.00 -2.91 27.45
CA ILE A 2 -1.17 -3.03 26.56
C ILE A 2 -0.80 -2.31 25.26
N PRO A 3 0.07 -2.88 24.41
CA PRO A 3 0.46 -2.24 23.16
C PRO A 3 -0.79 -1.81 22.38
N LEU A 4 -0.79 -0.54 21.95
CA LEU A 4 -1.87 0.18 21.25
C LEU A 4 -3.21 0.36 22.00
N GLY A 5 -3.50 -0.41 23.05
CA GLY A 5 -4.68 -0.18 23.92
C GLY A 5 -6.03 -0.23 23.22
N MET A 6 -6.13 -0.91 22.07
CA MET A 6 -7.31 -0.83 21.20
C MET A 6 -8.46 -1.70 21.69
N THR A 7 -9.67 -1.13 21.67
CA THR A 7 -10.92 -1.92 21.68
C THR A 7 -11.18 -2.52 20.29
N ILE A 8 -12.10 -3.49 20.19
CA ILE A 8 -12.52 -4.06 18.89
C ILE A 8 -13.02 -2.96 17.94
N ALA A 9 -13.83 -2.04 18.46
CA ALA A 9 -14.35 -0.92 17.67
C ALA A 9 -13.22 0.01 17.19
N ALA A 10 -12.25 0.31 18.06
CA ALA A 10 -11.10 1.13 17.69
C ALA A 10 -10.23 0.44 16.62
N ALA A 11 -9.94 -0.85 16.79
CA ALA A 11 -9.16 -1.62 15.83
C ALA A 11 -9.83 -1.64 14.44
N LYS A 12 -11.16 -1.84 14.38
CA LYS A 12 -11.90 -1.80 13.11
C LYS A 12 -11.83 -0.42 12.45
N ASN A 13 -12.10 0.64 13.20
CA ASN A 13 -12.08 2.02 12.67
C ASN A 13 -10.68 2.46 12.21
N GLN A 14 -9.63 1.90 12.80
CA GLN A 14 -8.24 2.21 12.43
C GLN A 14 -7.67 1.27 11.36
N SER A 15 -8.45 0.29 10.89
CA SER A 15 -8.03 -0.65 9.85
C SER A 15 -8.44 -0.13 8.47
N PRO A 16 -7.49 0.22 7.58
CA PRO A 16 -7.81 0.70 6.22
C PRO A 16 -8.66 -0.29 5.40
N LEU A 17 -8.52 -1.59 5.65
CA LEU A 17 -9.35 -2.64 5.03
C LEU A 17 -10.85 -2.53 5.32
N HIS A 18 -11.22 -1.90 6.43
CA HIS A 18 -12.62 -1.79 6.89
C HIS A 18 -13.18 -0.38 6.75
N ARG A 19 -12.48 0.51 6.01
CA ARG A 19 -12.86 1.90 5.93
C ARG A 19 -14.07 2.07 5.01
N ASP A 20 -15.11 2.71 5.52
CA ASP A 20 -16.30 2.98 4.73
C ASP A 20 -15.99 3.97 3.59
N SER A 21 -16.64 3.74 2.44
CA SER A 21 -16.58 4.69 1.33
C SER A 21 -17.19 6.02 1.75
N ASN A 22 -16.51 7.12 1.42
CA ASN A 22 -17.02 8.47 1.60
C ASN A 22 -16.68 9.32 0.36
N ASP A 23 -17.20 10.55 0.32
CA ASP A 23 -17.04 11.45 -0.83
C ASP A 23 -15.57 11.73 -1.15
N TYR A 24 -14.73 11.83 -0.12
CA TYR A 24 -13.29 12.02 -0.27
C TYR A 24 -12.63 10.83 -0.98
N TRP A 25 -12.89 9.60 -0.54
CA TRP A 25 -12.36 8.40 -1.19
C TRP A 25 -12.89 8.23 -2.61
N SER A 26 -14.15 8.61 -2.85
CA SER A 26 -14.74 8.57 -4.18
C SER A 26 -14.04 9.52 -5.14
N ALA A 27 -13.65 10.72 -4.67
CA ALA A 27 -12.88 11.67 -5.47
C ALA A 27 -11.49 11.15 -5.85
N LEU A 28 -10.89 10.27 -5.04
CA LEU A 28 -9.53 9.74 -5.25
C LEU A 28 -9.46 8.48 -6.13
N LYS A 29 -10.59 7.96 -6.63
CA LYS A 29 -10.64 6.70 -7.40
C LYS A 29 -9.82 6.69 -8.69
N HIS A 30 -9.50 7.86 -9.21
CA HIS A 30 -8.68 8.05 -10.42
C HIS A 30 -7.18 8.09 -10.12
N VAL A 31 -6.78 8.32 -8.87
CA VAL A 31 -5.37 8.44 -8.48
C VAL A 31 -4.70 7.07 -8.62
N PRO A 32 -3.55 6.99 -9.29
CA PRO A 32 -2.73 5.78 -9.31
C PRO A 32 -2.28 5.36 -7.91
N ILE A 33 -2.44 4.08 -7.56
CA ILE A 33 -2.04 3.51 -6.27
C ILE A 33 -1.09 2.35 -6.51
N LEU A 34 0.04 2.37 -5.81
CA LEU A 34 1.00 1.29 -5.77
C LEU A 34 0.99 0.61 -4.40
N CYS A 35 0.61 -0.67 -4.35
CA CYS A 35 0.61 -1.53 -3.18
C CYS A 35 1.81 -2.47 -3.22
N VAL A 36 2.83 -2.21 -2.42
CA VAL A 36 4.13 -2.90 -2.47
C VAL A 36 4.37 -3.75 -1.22
N HIS A 37 4.96 -4.93 -1.41
CA HIS A 37 5.65 -5.66 -0.36
C HIS A 37 6.98 -6.20 -0.88
N ALA A 38 7.90 -6.50 0.05
CA ALA A 38 9.20 -7.06 -0.27
C ALA A 38 9.15 -8.60 -0.27
N GLN A 39 10.03 -9.27 -1.00
CA GLN A 39 10.07 -10.73 -1.08
C GLN A 39 10.36 -11.39 0.29
N TYR A 40 11.21 -10.74 1.10
CA TYR A 40 11.62 -11.25 2.41
C TYR A 40 10.79 -10.69 3.57
N ASP A 41 9.67 -10.02 3.27
CA ASP A 41 8.65 -9.70 4.28
C ASP A 41 8.04 -10.97 4.89
N SER A 42 7.37 -10.83 6.03
CA SER A 42 6.63 -11.96 6.59
C SER A 42 5.46 -12.34 5.67
N PRO A 43 5.05 -13.63 5.63
CA PRO A 43 3.87 -14.04 4.84
C PRO A 43 2.60 -13.25 5.16
N THR A 44 2.46 -12.77 6.40
CA THR A 44 1.35 -11.93 6.83
C THR A 44 1.34 -10.58 6.12
N PHE A 45 2.50 -9.95 5.93
CA PHE A 45 2.59 -8.68 5.19
C PHE A 45 2.28 -8.86 3.71
N HIS A 46 2.69 -9.99 3.11
CA HIS A 46 2.36 -10.29 1.72
C HIS A 46 0.83 -10.40 1.56
N GLU A 47 0.17 -11.09 2.48
CA GLU A 47 -1.28 -11.25 2.47
C GLU A 47 -2.01 -9.94 2.74
N GLN A 48 -1.56 -9.13 3.70
CA GLN A 48 -2.13 -7.81 3.96
C GLN A 48 -2.06 -6.90 2.72
N ASN A 49 -0.92 -6.88 2.02
CA ASN A 49 -0.77 -6.09 0.80
C ASN A 49 -1.73 -6.55 -0.31
N ARG A 50 -1.84 -7.86 -0.53
CA ARG A 50 -2.79 -8.44 -1.51
C ARG A 50 -4.24 -8.13 -1.16
N GLN A 51 -4.62 -8.30 0.11
CA GLN A 51 -5.98 -8.02 0.58
C GLN A 51 -6.33 -6.55 0.43
N TYR A 52 -5.40 -5.66 0.74
CA TYR A 52 -5.63 -4.23 0.61
C TYR A 52 -5.74 -3.79 -0.85
N GLY A 53 -4.84 -4.25 -1.72
CA GLY A 53 -4.94 -4.01 -3.17
C GLY A 53 -6.28 -4.47 -3.74
N SER A 54 -6.69 -5.70 -3.44
CA SER A 54 -8.00 -6.23 -3.89
C SER A 54 -9.18 -5.45 -3.29
N CYS A 55 -9.06 -4.96 -2.05
CA CYS A 55 -10.08 -4.12 -1.43
C CYS A 55 -10.23 -2.80 -2.18
N LEU A 56 -9.13 -2.14 -2.54
CA LEU A 56 -9.15 -0.90 -3.33
C LEU A 56 -9.81 -1.14 -4.70
N GLU A 57 -9.41 -2.18 -5.43
CA GLU A 57 -10.02 -2.50 -6.73
C GLU A 57 -11.55 -2.72 -6.60
N LYS A 58 -11.99 -3.50 -5.61
CA LYS A 58 -13.42 -3.74 -5.35
C LYS A 58 -14.20 -2.48 -5.00
N ASN A 59 -13.53 -1.49 -4.41
CA ASN A 59 -14.12 -0.19 -4.08
C ASN A 59 -14.08 0.81 -5.25
N GLY A 60 -13.59 0.40 -6.42
CA GLY A 60 -13.62 1.18 -7.66
C GLY A 60 -12.44 2.12 -7.83
N PHE A 61 -11.30 1.83 -7.22
CA PHE A 61 -10.03 2.49 -7.55
C PHE A 61 -9.51 1.88 -8.86
N ASN A 62 -9.35 2.72 -9.89
CA ASN A 62 -9.21 2.24 -11.27
C ASN A 62 -7.77 1.89 -11.66
N ASN A 63 -6.78 2.41 -10.94
CA ASN A 63 -5.36 2.23 -11.26
C ASN A 63 -4.60 1.75 -10.02
N VAL A 64 -4.88 0.53 -9.58
CA VAL A 64 -4.20 -0.12 -8.45
C VAL A 64 -3.19 -1.13 -9.01
N GLN A 65 -1.94 -1.04 -8.57
CA GLN A 65 -0.89 -1.99 -8.90
C GLN A 65 -0.40 -2.66 -7.63
N THR A 66 -0.53 -3.99 -7.54
CA THR A 66 -0.04 -4.78 -6.39
C THR A 66 1.21 -5.54 -6.81
N ILE A 67 2.36 -5.21 -6.23
CA ILE A 67 3.68 -5.69 -6.68
C ILE A 67 4.48 -6.28 -5.50
N GLN A 68 5.19 -7.37 -5.78
CA GLN A 68 6.28 -7.88 -4.93
C GLN A 68 7.62 -7.41 -5.50
N PHE A 69 8.53 -6.95 -4.66
CA PHE A 69 9.91 -6.65 -5.06
C PHE A 69 10.86 -7.75 -4.59
N ASP A 70 11.59 -8.32 -5.56
CA ASP A 70 12.52 -9.41 -5.32
C ASP A 70 13.85 -8.93 -4.72
N ASN A 71 14.42 -9.74 -3.83
CA ASN A 71 15.68 -9.50 -3.12
C ASN A 71 15.67 -8.32 -2.14
N PHE A 72 14.49 -7.91 -1.68
CA PHE A 72 14.33 -6.90 -0.65
C PHE A 72 13.67 -7.49 0.61
N ASP A 73 13.95 -6.87 1.75
CA ASP A 73 13.21 -6.99 3.00
C ASP A 73 12.41 -5.72 3.32
N HIS A 74 11.81 -5.68 4.51
CA HIS A 74 10.95 -4.58 4.96
C HIS A 74 11.66 -3.22 5.06
N PHE A 75 12.97 -3.24 5.28
CA PHE A 75 13.78 -2.07 5.59
C PHE A 75 14.59 -1.61 4.39
N ASP A 76 15.31 -2.52 3.73
CA ASP A 76 16.22 -2.17 2.64
C ASP A 76 15.47 -1.61 1.41
N ILE A 77 14.20 -2.01 1.22
CA ILE A 77 13.33 -1.48 0.17
C ILE A 77 13.10 0.03 0.32
N ILE A 78 13.17 0.54 1.55
CA ILE A 78 13.05 1.97 1.86
C ILE A 78 14.42 2.65 1.84
N GLU A 79 15.45 2.01 2.42
CA GLU A 79 16.81 2.57 2.47
C GLU A 79 17.36 2.83 1.05
N GLN A 80 17.00 2.00 0.09
CA GLN A 80 17.44 2.13 -1.30
C GLN A 80 16.69 3.20 -2.12
N LEU A 81 15.69 3.89 -1.55
CA LEU A 81 14.91 4.92 -2.25
C LEU A 81 15.73 6.14 -2.67
N GLU A 82 16.85 6.41 -1.99
CA GLU A 82 17.76 7.51 -2.35
C GLU A 82 18.48 7.27 -3.68
N ILE A 83 18.58 6.00 -4.10
CA ILE A 83 19.22 5.62 -5.36
C ILE A 83 18.17 5.69 -6.46
N ARG A 84 18.32 6.67 -7.36
CA ARG A 84 17.32 6.97 -8.40
C ARG A 84 17.00 5.81 -9.33
N ASP A 85 18.02 5.01 -9.64
CA ASP A 85 17.93 3.91 -10.61
C ASP A 85 17.45 2.60 -9.98
N GLN A 86 17.08 2.60 -8.69
CA GLN A 86 16.49 1.44 -8.04
C GLN A 86 15.07 1.20 -8.56
N PRO A 87 14.62 -0.07 -8.61
CA PRO A 87 13.32 -0.43 -9.18
C PRO A 87 12.13 0.32 -8.56
N LEU A 88 12.07 0.41 -7.22
CA LEU A 88 10.95 1.07 -6.53
C LEU A 88 10.97 2.58 -6.76
N THR A 89 12.14 3.22 -6.65
CA THR A 89 12.30 4.66 -6.91
C THR A 89 11.86 5.01 -8.33
N THR A 90 12.28 4.21 -9.31
CA THR A 90 11.89 4.40 -10.71
C THR A 90 10.38 4.29 -10.90
N MET A 91 9.70 3.34 -10.25
CA MET A 91 8.24 3.23 -10.31
C MET A 91 7.52 4.41 -9.66
N ILE A 92 7.98 4.85 -8.47
CA ILE A 92 7.39 6.01 -7.79
C ILE A 92 7.52 7.26 -8.65
N LEU A 93 8.69 7.50 -9.25
CA LEU A 93 8.90 8.66 -10.13
C LEU A 93 7.97 8.63 -11.35
N LYS A 94 7.81 7.47 -11.99
CA LYS A 94 6.87 7.30 -13.11
C LYS A 94 5.42 7.59 -12.70
N LEU A 95 5.00 7.10 -11.53
CA LEU A 95 3.66 7.36 -11.00
C LEU A 95 3.41 8.85 -10.75
N ILE A 96 4.42 9.58 -10.26
CA ILE A 96 4.34 11.02 -10.06
C ILE A 96 4.22 11.74 -11.40
N ASP A 97 5.06 11.38 -12.37
CA ASP A 97 5.05 11.96 -13.72
C ASP A 97 3.72 11.71 -14.44
N GLU A 98 3.05 10.58 -14.19
CA GLU A 98 1.70 10.27 -14.72
C GLU A 98 0.57 11.10 -14.07
N CYS A 99 0.81 11.69 -12.90
CA CYS A 99 -0.18 12.50 -12.16
C CYS A 99 -0.07 14.01 -12.43
N THR A 100 1.01 14.47 -13.05
CA THR A 100 1.28 15.89 -13.37
C THR A 100 0.98 16.21 -14.83
#